data_AF-A0A959QET7-F1
#
_entry.id   AF-A0A959QET7-F1
#
_cell.length_a   1.000
_cell.length_b   1.000
_cell.length_c   1.000
_cell.angle_alpha   90.00
_cell.angle_beta   90.00
_cell.angle_gamma   90.00
#
_symmetry.space_group_name_H-M   'P 1'
#
loop_
_entity.id
_entity.type
_entity.pdbx_description
1 polymer ?
#
loop_
_entity_poly.entity_id
_entity_poly.type
_entity_poly.pdbx_seq_one_letter_code
_entity_poly.pdbx_strand_id
1 'polypeptide(L)' 'MPVYTSQPRIISFQLISSREKEILELISFGMTTDEIAENLFVSQDTVKSHRKSLLNKMKVRNVAHLVRVAFEQGILQES' A
#
# COMPACT_ATOMS: atom_id res chain seq x y z
N MET A 1 -32.21 -2.68 -18.58
CA MET A 1 -30.86 -3.19 -18.91
C MET A 1 -29.93 -2.84 -17.75
N PRO A 2 -29.30 -3.82 -17.08
CA PRO A 2 -28.42 -3.54 -15.94
C PRO A 2 -27.05 -3.08 -16.46
N VAL A 3 -26.70 -1.83 -16.22
CA VAL A 3 -25.33 -1.34 -16.46
C VAL A 3 -24.49 -1.65 -15.23
N TYR A 4 -23.50 -2.52 -15.43
CA TYR A 4 -22.35 -2.86 -14.58
C TYR A 4 -22.40 -2.39 -13.11
N THR A 5 -22.65 -3.35 -12.22
CA THR A 5 -22.08 -3.31 -10.87
C THR A 5 -20.56 -3.33 -10.98
N SER A 6 -19.94 -2.17 -11.07
CA SER A 6 -18.54 -2.00 -10.69
C SER A 6 -18.47 -2.15 -9.17
N GLN A 7 -18.53 -3.39 -8.70
CA GLN A 7 -18.19 -3.71 -7.32
C GLN A 7 -16.82 -3.07 -7.07
N PRO A 8 -16.65 -2.17 -6.08
CA PRO A 8 -15.32 -1.88 -5.61
C PRO A 8 -14.76 -3.24 -5.22
N ARG A 9 -13.69 -3.67 -5.89
CA ARG A 9 -12.93 -4.82 -5.38
C ARG A 9 -12.41 -4.38 -4.03
N ILE A 10 -13.18 -4.70 -2.98
CA ILE A 10 -12.76 -4.48 -1.60
C ILE A 10 -11.58 -5.42 -1.43
N ILE A 11 -10.37 -4.89 -1.59
CA ILE A 11 -9.18 -5.62 -1.19
C ILE A 11 -9.23 -5.59 0.32
N SER A 12 -9.64 -6.72 0.90
CA SER A 12 -9.84 -6.88 2.33
C SER A 12 -8.59 -6.37 3.06
N PHE A 13 -8.77 -5.34 3.88
CA PHE A 13 -7.74 -4.75 4.76
C PHE A 13 -6.97 -5.82 5.57
N GLN A 14 -7.58 -6.99 5.76
CA GLN A 14 -6.99 -8.18 6.40
C GLN A 14 -5.82 -8.85 5.66
N LEU A 15 -5.51 -8.52 4.40
CA LEU A 15 -4.46 -9.20 3.64
C LEU A 15 -3.06 -8.61 3.84
N ILE A 16 -2.97 -7.35 4.24
CA ILE A 16 -1.71 -6.65 4.47
C ILE A 16 -1.28 -6.81 5.93
N SER A 17 0.00 -7.16 6.12
CA SER A 17 0.60 -7.30 7.45
C SER A 17 0.87 -5.92 8.05
N SER A 18 0.97 -5.82 9.37
CA SER A 18 1.23 -4.56 10.08
C SER A 18 2.46 -3.81 9.53
N ARG A 19 3.53 -4.55 9.23
CA ARG A 19 4.74 -4.02 8.58
C ARG A 19 4.48 -3.42 7.20
N GLU A 20 3.60 -4.05 6.41
CA GLU A 20 3.25 -3.57 5.08
C GLU A 20 2.36 -2.32 5.16
N LYS A 21 1.50 -2.24 6.19
CA LYS A 21 0.71 -1.05 6.49
C LYS A 21 1.59 0.12 6.90
N GLU A 22 2.59 -0.10 7.76
CA GLU A 22 3.56 0.96 8.11
C GLU A 22 4.29 1.48 6.88
N ILE A 23 4.78 0.58 6.01
CA ILE A 23 5.42 0.99 4.75
C ILE A 23 4.45 1.83 3.91
N LEU A 24 3.20 1.39 3.78
CA LEU A 24 2.16 2.10 3.03
C LEU A 24 1.88 3.49 3.61
N GLU A 25 1.78 3.62 4.93
CA GLU A 25 1.60 4.90 5.62
C GLU A 25 2.76 5.84 5.34
N LEU A 26 4.00 5.39 5.54
CA LEU A 26 5.19 6.21 5.28
C LEU A 26 5.26 6.65 3.81
N ILE A 27 4.90 5.79 2.86
CA ILE A 27 4.79 6.16 1.44
C ILE A 27 3.71 7.24 1.23
N SER A 28 2.58 7.14 1.94
CA SER A 28 1.50 8.14 1.84
C SER A 28 1.92 9.52 2.33
N PHE A 29 2.82 9.57 3.32
CA PHE A 29 3.48 10.81 3.76
C PHE A 29 4.50 11.36 2.74
N GLY A 30 4.71 10.68 1.61
CA GLY A 30 5.66 11.09 0.59
C GLY A 30 7.10 10.69 0.90
N MET A 31 7.33 9.82 1.89
CA MET A 31 8.68 9.37 2.23
C MET A 31 9.30 8.53 1.11
N THR A 32 10.60 8.74 0.91
CA THR A 32 11.39 7.96 -0.03
C THR A 32 11.67 6.55 0.52
N THR A 33 12.05 5.63 -0.37
CA THR A 33 12.42 4.25 0.02
C THR A 33 13.53 4.22 1.09
N ASP A 34 14.39 5.23 1.08
CA ASP A 34 15.49 5.39 2.03
C ASP A 34 14.97 5.81 3.41
N GLU A 35 14.16 6.86 3.47
CA GLU A 35 13.53 7.31 4.73
C GLU A 35 12.63 6.25 5.36
N ILE A 36 11.91 5.48 4.52
CA ILE A 36 11.11 4.34 4.97
C ILE A 36 12.02 3.26 5.58
N ALA A 37 13.16 2.99 4.94
CA ALA A 37 14.15 2.02 5.42
C ALA A 37 14.72 2.44 6.79
N GLU A 38 15.06 3.72 6.93
CA GLU A 38 15.52 4.30 8.21
C GLU A 38 14.43 4.25 9.28
N ASN A 39 13.19 4.65 8.97
CA ASN A 39 12.07 4.64 9.94
C ASN A 39 11.74 3.23 10.45
N LEU A 40 11.75 2.25 9.56
CA LEU A 40 11.43 0.85 9.90
C LEU A 40 12.63 0.04 10.40
N PHE A 41 13.81 0.67 10.50
CA PHE A 41 15.09 0.03 10.84
C PHE A 41 15.38 -1.21 9.98
N VAL A 42 15.12 -1.11 8.68
CA VAL A 42 15.34 -2.18 7.70
C VAL A 42 16.20 -1.67 6.55
N SER A 43 16.83 -2.57 5.81
CA SER A 43 17.59 -2.17 4.62
C SER A 43 16.65 -1.77 3.47
N GLN A 44 17.10 -0.88 2.59
CA GLN A 44 16.37 -0.50 1.37
C GLN A 44 15.95 -1.71 0.53
N ASP A 45 16.77 -2.76 0.51
CA ASP A 45 16.50 -4.01 -0.20
C ASP A 45 15.33 -4.79 0.41
N THR A 46 15.27 -4.79 1.74
CA THR A 46 14.14 -5.32 2.53
C THR A 46 12.87 -4.52 2.23
N VAL A 47 12.92 -3.19 2.17
CA VAL A 47 11.78 -2.34 1.77
C VAL A 47 11.32 -2.67 0.35
N LYS A 48 12.25 -2.87 -0.60
CA LYS A 48 11.90 -3.29 -1.98
C LYS A 48 11.21 -4.65 -2.01
N SER A 49 11.70 -5.60 -1.21
CA SER A 49 11.09 -6.93 -1.08
C SER A 49 9.70 -6.87 -0.47
N HIS A 50 9.53 -6.13 0.64
CA HIS A 50 8.22 -5.90 1.25
C HIS A 50 7.26 -5.19 0.31
N ARG A 51 7.73 -4.17 -0.42
CA ARG A 51 6.95 -3.51 -1.47
C ARG A 51 6.50 -4.49 -2.54
N LYS A 52 7.37 -5.38 -3.02
CA LYS A 52 6.99 -6.39 -4.02
C LYS A 52 5.87 -7.30 -3.51
N SER A 53 5.99 -7.80 -2.29
CA SER A 53 4.94 -8.60 -1.64
C SER A 53 3.64 -7.81 -1.48
N LEU A 54 3.74 -6.56 -1.03
CA LEU A 54 2.61 -5.66 -0.81
C LEU A 54 1.89 -5.32 -2.13
N LEU A 55 2.66 -4.97 -3.17
CA LEU A 55 2.15 -4.71 -4.52
C LEU A 55 1.44 -5.94 -5.09
N ASN A 56 2.02 -7.13 -4.89
CA ASN A 56 1.43 -8.39 -5.34
C ASN A 56 0.13 -8.72 -4.58
N LYS A 57 0.11 -8.51 -3.25
CA LYS A 57 -1.10 -8.69 -2.41
C LYS A 57 -2.22 -7.72 -2.80
N MET A 58 -1.90 -6.45 -2.99
CA MET A 58 -2.86 -5.42 -3.38
C MET A 58 -3.12 -5.38 -4.90
N LYS A 59 -2.50 -6.27 -5.68
CA LYS A 59 -2.58 -6.32 -7.16
C LYS A 59 -2.35 -4.96 -7.83
N VAL A 60 -1.41 -4.17 -7.31
CA VAL A 60 -1.02 -2.88 -7.88
C VAL A 60 0.36 -2.96 -8.50
N ARG A 61 0.63 -2.10 -9.49
CA ARG A 61 1.91 -2.09 -10.21
C ARG A 61 2.93 -1.11 -9.64
N ASN A 62 2.44 0.01 -9.10
CA ASN A 62 3.28 1.12 -8.65
C ASN A 62 2.90 1.58 -7.26
N VAL A 63 3.85 2.21 -6.58
CA VAL A 63 3.65 2.73 -5.23
C VAL A 63 2.69 3.93 -5.19
N ALA A 64 2.71 4.79 -6.21
CA ALA A 64 1.70 5.84 -6.35
C ALA A 64 0.29 5.26 -6.49
N HIS A 65 0.17 4.13 -7.22
CA HIS A 65 -1.09 3.42 -7.38
C HIS A 65 -1.51 2.73 -6.07
N LEU A 66 -0.54 2.20 -5.32
CA LEU A 66 -0.74 1.64 -3.99
C LEU A 66 -1.34 2.68 -3.02
N VAL A 67 -0.73 3.87 -2.93
CA VAL A 67 -1.22 4.96 -2.08
C VAL A 67 -2.64 5.36 -2.50
N ARG A 68 -2.85 5.59 -3.80
CA ARG A 68 -4.17 5.95 -4.32
C ARG A 68 -5.23 4.89 -4.01
N VAL A 69 -4.93 3.61 -4.25
CA VAL A 69 -5.84 2.51 -3.93
C VAL A 69 -6.07 2.44 -2.43
N ALA A 70 -5.05 2.67 -1.60
CA ALA A 70 -5.20 2.69 -0.17
C ALA A 70 -6.13 3.81 0.34
N PHE A 71 -6.08 5.00 -0.27
CA PHE A 71 -7.07 6.06 0.00
C PHE A 71 -8.46 5.71 -0.52
N GLU A 72 -8.58 5.23 -1.77
CA GLU A 72 -9.88 4.85 -2.38
C GLU A 72 -10.56 3.70 -1.61
N GLN A 73 -9.78 2.81 -0.98
CA GLN A 73 -10.28 1.70 -0.18
C GLN A 73 -10.51 2.07 1.29
N GLY A 74 -10.18 3.30 1.71
CA GLY A 74 -10.23 3.71 3.12
C GLY A 74 -9.21 3.02 4.02
N ILE A 75 -8.13 2.47 3.43
CA ILE A 75 -7.03 1.85 4.16
C ILE A 75 -6.19 2.92 4.86
N LEU A 76 -5.95 4.01 4.13
CA LEU A 76 -5.40 5.25 4.64
C LEU A 76 -6.56 6.23 4.83
N GLN A 77 -6.60 6.87 6.00
CA GLN A 77 -7.51 7.96 6.31
C GLN A 77 -6.59 9.15 6.59
N GLU A 78 -6.66 10.21 5.78
CA GLU A 78 -6.14 11.50 6.20
C GLU A 78 -7.07 12.00 7.32
N SER A 79 -6.53 12.10 8.54
CA SER A 79 -7.26 12.61 9.69
C SER A 79 -7.26 14.13 9.74
#